data_AF-A0A1I3SJD3-F1
#
_entry.id   AF-A0A1I3SJD3-F1
#
_cell.length_a   1.000
_cell.length_b   1.000
_cell.length_c   1.000
_cell.angle_alpha   90.00
_cell.angle_beta   90.00
_cell.angle_gamma   90.00
#
_symmetry.space_group_name_H-M   'P 1'
#
loop_
_entity.id
_entity.type
_entity.pdbx_description
1 polymer ?
#
loop_
_entity_poly.entity_id
_entity_poly.type
_entity_poly.pdbx_seq_one_letter_code
_entity_poly.pdbx_strand_id
1 'polypeptide(L)' 'MPTWPEEGFSDLTQARIWGNNFTGWYNEVYRHSGINYVTPGQRHRGEGKMILKQRDAVYRQAKLTRPERWSRSTRNW' A
#
# COMPACT_ATOMS: atom_id res chain seq x y z
N MET A 1 7.81 -6.93 -6.26
CA MET A 1 6.68 -7.12 -7.18
C MET A 1 7.03 -8.33 -8.02
N PRO A 2 6.15 -9.34 -8.13
CA PRO A 2 6.38 -10.41 -9.09
C PRO A 2 6.40 -9.83 -10.51
N THR A 3 7.50 -10.06 -11.22
CA THR A 3 7.72 -9.56 -12.59
C THR A 3 6.86 -10.36 -13.55
N TRP A 4 6.20 -9.68 -14.50
CA TRP A 4 5.47 -10.35 -15.57
C TRP A 4 6.45 -11.11 -16.48
N PRO A 5 6.18 -12.38 -16.84
CA PRO A 5 7.01 -13.10 -17.80
C PRO A 5 6.71 -12.61 -19.22
N GLU A 6 7.66 -11.92 -19.84
CA GLU A 6 7.49 -11.30 -21.17
C GLU A 6 7.19 -12.33 -22.26
N GLU A 7 7.78 -13.53 -22.18
CA GLU A 7 7.53 -14.65 -23.10
C GLU A 7 6.24 -15.43 -22.78
N GLY A 8 5.50 -15.03 -21.74
CA GLY A 8 4.33 -15.75 -21.24
C GLY A 8 4.68 -16.94 -20.34
N PHE A 9 3.72 -17.84 -20.15
CA PHE A 9 3.89 -19.03 -19.31
C PHE A 9 4.10 -20.27 -20.19
N SER A 10 5.12 -21.06 -19.87
CA SER A 10 5.41 -22.32 -20.57
C SER A 10 4.33 -23.39 -20.38
N ASP A 11 3.64 -23.35 -19.24
CA ASP A 11 2.57 -24.26 -18.88
C ASP A 11 1.63 -23.66 -17.82
N LEU A 12 0.54 -24.37 -17.55
CA LEU A 12 -0.48 -23.96 -16.57
C LEU A 12 0.06 -23.90 -15.14
N THR A 13 1.05 -24.72 -14.80
CA THR A 13 1.65 -24.73 -13.45
C THR A 13 2.42 -23.44 -13.21
N GLN A 14 3.22 -22.98 -14.17
CA GLN A 14 3.92 -21.69 -14.08
C GLN A 14 2.94 -20.52 -13.97
N ALA A 15 1.86 -20.53 -14.74
CA ALA A 15 0.81 -19.51 -14.66
C ALA A 15 0.18 -19.45 -13.25
N ARG A 16 -0.11 -20.61 -12.65
CA ARG A 16 -0.67 -20.72 -11.29
C ARG A 16 0.30 -20.24 -10.22
N ILE A 17 1.58 -20.62 -10.33
CA ILE A 17 2.63 -20.17 -9.40
C ILE A 17 2.73 -18.64 -9.42
N TRP A 18 2.82 -18.07 -10.62
CA TRP A 18 2.92 -16.63 -10.77
C TRP A 18 1.66 -15.92 -10.24
N GLY A 19 0.47 -16.41 -10.58
CA GLY A 19 -0.81 -15.86 -10.11
C GLY A 19 -0.90 -15.84 -8.58
N ASN A 20 -0.56 -16.94 -7.91
CA ASN A 20 -0.54 -17.03 -6.45
C ASN A 20 0.45 -16.03 -5.83
N ASN A 21 1.65 -15.93 -6.40
CA ASN A 21 2.66 -14.97 -5.94
C ASN A 21 2.20 -13.53 -6.12
N PHE A 22 1.57 -13.22 -7.27
CA PHE A 22 0.99 -11.92 -7.55
C PHE A 22 -0.13 -11.57 -6.58
N THR A 23 -1.09 -12.46 -6.37
CA THR A 23 -2.21 -12.22 -5.44
C THR A 23 -1.72 -11.99 -4.02
N GLY A 24 -0.76 -12.80 -3.54
CA GLY A 24 -0.17 -12.61 -2.21
C GLY A 24 0.53 -11.25 -2.08
N TRP A 25 1.36 -10.89 -3.07
CA TRP A 25 2.03 -9.59 -3.08
C TRP A 25 1.05 -8.42 -3.17
N TYR A 26 0.06 -8.50 -4.06
CA TYR A 26 -0.95 -7.46 -4.27
C TYR A 26 -1.73 -7.19 -2.99
N ASN A 27 -2.20 -8.25 -2.33
CA ASN A 27 -3.07 -8.12 -1.16
C ASN A 27 -2.33 -7.77 0.13
N GLU A 28 -1.10 -8.25 0.32
CA GLU A 28 -0.43 -8.15 1.62
C GLU A 28 0.85 -7.29 1.61
N VAL A 29 1.38 -6.91 0.45
CA VAL A 29 2.64 -6.16 0.36
C VAL A 29 2.45 -4.82 -0.36
N TYR A 30 1.74 -4.80 -1.49
CA TYR A 30 1.60 -3.61 -2.30
C TYR A 30 0.63 -2.60 -1.66
N ARG A 31 1.07 -1.34 -1.57
CA ARG A 31 0.30 -0.24 -0.97
C ARG A 31 -0.29 0.61 -2.07
N HIS A 32 -1.60 0.66 -2.13
CA HIS A 32 -2.32 1.33 -3.21
C HIS A 32 -2.66 2.78 -2.85
N SER A 33 -2.32 3.71 -3.76
CA SER A 33 -2.62 5.14 -3.58
C SER A 33 -4.12 5.42 -3.42
N GLY A 34 -4.98 4.68 -4.13
CA GLY A 34 -6.44 4.81 -4.06
C GLY A 34 -7.07 4.41 -2.72
N ILE A 35 -6.31 3.77 -1.83
CA ILE A 35 -6.72 3.45 -0.45
C ILE A 35 -5.70 3.98 0.56
N ASN A 36 -5.14 5.16 0.30
CA ASN A 36 -4.22 5.86 1.20
C ASN A 36 -2.97 5.04 1.60
N TYR A 37 -2.45 4.25 0.66
CA TYR A 37 -1.23 3.46 0.85
C TYR A 37 -1.33 2.48 2.03
N VAL A 38 -2.49 1.87 2.24
CA VAL A 38 -2.60 0.58 2.95
C VAL A 38 -2.67 -0.55 1.93
N THR A 39 -2.44 -1.78 2.36
CA THR A 39 -2.63 -2.95 1.50
C THR A 39 -4.12 -3.30 1.41
N PRO A 40 -4.57 -4.00 0.35
CA PRO A 40 -5.94 -4.47 0.25
C PRO A 40 -6.32 -5.38 1.43
N GLY A 41 -5.43 -6.26 1.88
CA GLY A 41 -5.61 -7.11 3.06
C GLY A 41 -5.82 -6.30 4.35
N GLN A 42 -4.99 -5.28 4.59
CA GLN A 42 -5.15 -4.36 5.72
C GLN A 42 -6.48 -3.61 5.69
N ARG A 43 -6.93 -3.20 4.50
CA ARG A 43 -8.23 -2.55 4.34
C ARG A 43 -9.37 -3.53 4.63
N HIS A 44 -9.29 -4.74 4.09
CA HIS A 44 -10.31 -5.76 4.28
C HIS A 44 -10.47 -6.17 5.75
N ARG A 45 -9.35 -6.33 6.47
CA ARG A 45 -9.35 -6.63 7.92
C ARG A 45 -9.67 -5.42 8.80
N GLY A 46 -9.84 -4.23 8.24
CA GLY A 46 -10.15 -3.00 8.99
C GLY A 46 -8.95 -2.36 9.71
N GLU A 47 -7.75 -2.95 9.61
CA GLU A 47 -6.50 -2.46 10.19
C GLU A 47 -6.12 -1.06 9.69
N GLY A 48 -6.55 -0.72 8.47
CA GLY A 48 -6.29 0.57 7.85
C GLY A 48 -6.67 1.76 8.73
N LYS A 49 -7.75 1.68 9.51
CA LYS A 49 -8.18 2.79 10.40
C LYS A 49 -7.09 3.19 11.39
N MET A 50 -6.47 2.21 12.04
CA MET A 50 -5.43 2.47 13.04
C MET A 50 -4.13 2.96 12.39
N ILE A 51 -3.75 2.38 11.24
CA ILE A 51 -2.57 2.80 10.48
C ILE A 51 -2.69 4.26 10.04
N LEU A 52 -3.84 4.64 9.48
CA LEU A 52 -4.07 5.99 8.97
C LEU A 52 -4.12 7.02 10.10
N LYS A 53 -4.74 6.68 11.24
CA LYS A 53 -4.72 7.52 12.45
C LYS A 53 -3.29 7.79 12.95
N GLN A 54 -2.43 6.76 12.96
CA GLN A 54 -1.02 6.93 13.35
C GLN A 54 -0.25 7.83 12.37
N ARG A 55 -0.46 7.67 11.06
CA ARG A 55 0.18 8.53 10.04
C ARG A 55 -0.24 9.98 10.16
N ASP A 56 -1.52 10.24 10.38
CA ASP A 56 -2.04 11.59 10.61
C ASP A 56 -1.40 12.24 11.84
N ALA A 57 -1.27 11.51 12.96
CA ALA A 57 -0.59 12.01 14.15
C ALA A 57 0.88 12.40 13.88
N VAL A 58 1.63 11.55 13.18
CA VAL A 58 3.03 11.84 12.80
C VAL A 58 3.12 13.09 11.93
N TYR A 59 2.25 13.22 10.93
CA TYR A 59 2.25 14.36 10.02
C TYR A 59 1.86 15.66 10.73
N ARG A 60 0.88 15.62 11.64
CA ARG A 60 0.50 16.77 12.46
C ARG A 60 1.64 17.20 13.36
N GLN A 61 2.30 16.26 14.03
CA GLN A 61 3.46 16.58 14.86
C GLN A 61 4.60 17.20 14.04
N ALA A 62 4.92 16.63 12.88
CA ALA A 62 5.95 17.16 11.99
C ALA A 62 5.61 18.58 11.49
N LYS A 63 4.33 18.87 11.24
CA LYS A 63 3.86 20.21 10.88
C LYS A 63 3.96 21.20 12.04
N LEU A 64 3.61 20.79 13.26
CA LEU A 64 3.75 21.63 14.45
C LEU A 64 5.21 21.98 14.74
N THR A 65 6.13 21.02 14.55
CA THR A 65 7.57 21.26 14.80
C THR A 65 8.20 22.19 13.77
N ARG A 66 7.75 22.14 12.50
CA ARG A 66 8.35 22.90 11.39
C ARG A 66 7.32 23.49 10.45
N PRO A 67 6.46 24.42 10.92
CA PRO A 67 5.35 24.94 10.15
C PRO A 67 5.78 25.65 8.85
N GLU A 68 6.98 26.22 8.81
CA GLU A 68 7.56 26.89 7.64
C GLU A 68 7.75 25.97 6.43
N ARG A 69 7.81 24.64 6.64
CA ARG A 69 7.90 23.65 5.56
C ARG A 69 6.55 23.23 4.98
N TRP A 70 5.43 23.78 5.48
CA TRP A 70 4.09 23.34 5.10
C TRP A 70 3.26 24.51 4.59
N SER A 71 2.95 24.50 3.29
CA SER A 71 2.06 25.49 2.67
C SER A 71 0.57 25.14 2.80
N ARG A 72 0.22 23.88 3.11
CA ARG A 72 -1.15 23.36 3.17
C ARG A 72 -1.39 22.49 4.40
N SER A 73 -2.62 21.99 4.55
CA SER A 73 -2.95 20.94 5.52
C SER A 73 -2.12 19.69 5.29
N THR A 74 -2.03 18.84 6.32
CA THR A 74 -1.44 17.51 6.18
C THR A 74 -2.25 16.68 5.18
N ARG A 75 -1.61 15.69 4.57
CA ARG A 75 -2.29 14.77 3.65
C ARG A 75 -3.52 14.16 4.33
N ASN A 76 -4.61 13.98 3.59
CA ASN A 76 -5.75 13.19 4.03
C ASN A 76 -5.31 11.71 4.11
N TRP A 77 -5.02 11.27 5.33
CA TRP A 77 -4.65 9.90 5.64
C TRP A 77 -5.90 9.07 5.89
#